data_AF-A0A5C8RVK2-F1
#
_entry.id   AF-A0A5C8RVK2-F1
#
_cell.length_a   1.000
_cell.length_b   1.000
_cell.length_c   1.000
_cell.angle_alpha   90.00
_cell.angle_beta   90.00
_cell.angle_gamma   90.00
#
_symmetry.space_group_name_H-M   'P 1'
#
loop_
_entity.id
_entity.type
_entity.pdbx_description
1 polymer ?
#
loop_
_entity_poly.entity_id
_entity_poly.type
_entity_poly.pdbx_seq_one_letter_code
_entity_poly.pdbx_strand_id
1 'polypeptide(L)' 'MPTDPRGKACLDDRCVISGIVHMLKSGCRWTDVSREVYGPKKIFYNRFVRWVAKGV' A
#
# COMPACT_ATOMS: atom_id res chain seq x y z
N MET A 1 -25.37 -21.97 -3.29
CA MET A 1 -23.97 -21.58 -3.61
C MET A 1 -23.50 -20.64 -2.51
N PRO A 2 -22.39 -20.89 -1.81
CA PRO A 2 -21.91 -19.92 -0.85
C PRO A 2 -21.22 -18.79 -1.63
N THR A 3 -21.94 -17.68 -1.79
CA THR A 3 -21.38 -16.40 -2.23
C THR A 3 -20.60 -15.84 -1.06
N ASP A 4 -19.29 -16.00 -1.11
CA ASP A 4 -18.40 -15.49 -0.11
C ASP A 4 -17.74 -14.20 -0.63
N PRO A 5 -18.26 -13.00 -0.34
CA PRO A 5 -17.51 -11.79 -0.55
C PRO A 5 -16.60 -11.54 0.66
N ARG A 6 -15.75 -12.51 1.08
CA ARG A 6 -14.59 -12.18 1.94
C ARG A 6 -13.51 -11.50 1.12
N GLY A 7 -13.88 -10.45 0.39
CA GLY A 7 -12.95 -9.52 -0.22
C GLY A 7 -13.01 -8.24 0.58
N LYS A 8 -12.33 -8.21 1.74
CA LYS A 8 -12.03 -6.96 2.46
C LYS A 8 -11.66 -5.92 1.41
N ALA A 9 -12.47 -4.87 1.23
CA ALA A 9 -12.34 -3.89 0.15
C ALA A 9 -10.85 -3.64 -0.09
N CYS A 10 -10.31 -4.26 -1.15
CA CYS A 10 -8.89 -4.19 -1.42
C CYS A 10 -8.63 -2.71 -1.59
N LEU A 11 -7.82 -2.13 -0.70
CA LEU A 11 -7.36 -0.77 -0.88
C LEU A 11 -6.83 -0.68 -2.30
N ASP A 12 -7.41 0.23 -3.09
CA ASP A 12 -7.14 0.38 -4.52
C ASP A 12 -5.62 0.25 -4.71
N ASP A 13 -5.15 -0.72 -5.50
CA ASP A 13 -3.70 -0.94 -5.70
C ASP A 13 -3.01 0.37 -6.14
N ARG A 14 -3.76 1.27 -6.78
CA ARG A 14 -3.36 2.64 -7.13
C ARG A 14 -3.05 3.52 -5.91
N CYS A 15 -3.86 3.48 -4.85
CA CYS A 15 -3.55 4.17 -3.59
C CYS A 15 -2.28 3.62 -2.95
N VAL A 16 -2.08 2.30 -3.02
CA VAL A 16 -0.87 1.64 -2.50
C VAL A 16 0.37 2.09 -3.27
N ILE A 17 0.34 2.04 -4.60
CA ILE A 17 1.47 2.46 -5.43
C ILE A 17 1.72 3.98 -5.29
N SER A 18 0.65 4.79 -5.29
CA SER A 18 0.75 6.24 -5.11
C SER A 18 1.38 6.60 -3.77
N GLY A 19 1.01 5.92 -2.68
CA GLY A 19 1.62 6.11 -1.36
C GLY A 19 3.10 5.73 -1.32
N ILE A 20 3.51 4.66 -2.01
CA ILE A 20 4.92 4.26 -2.14
C ILE A 20 5.70 5.30 -2.95
N VAL A 21 5.18 5.73 -4.10
CA VAL A 21 5.85 6.75 -4.95
C VAL A 21 5.95 8.09 -4.23
N HIS A 22 4.91 8.49 -3.51
CA HIS A 22 4.93 9.71 -2.70
C HIS A 22 6.02 9.64 -1.64
N MET A 23 6.15 8.52 -0.94
CA MET A 23 7.22 8.29 0.05
C MET A 23 8.61 8.36 -0.59
N LEU A 24 8.82 7.71 -1.74
CA LEU A 24 10.10 7.74 -2.45
C LEU A 24 10.47 9.15 -2.94
N LYS A 25 9.48 9.93 -3.39
CA LYS A 25 9.70 11.32 -3.85
C LYS A 25 9.93 12.29 -2.69
N SER A 26 9.24 12.09 -1.57
CA SER A 26 9.29 13.00 -0.42
C SER A 26 10.43 12.67 0.54
N GLY A 27 11.00 11.46 0.49
CA GLY A 27 12.03 10.99 1.42
C GLY A 27 11.55 10.89 2.87
N CYS A 28 10.25 11.03 3.12
CA CYS A 28 9.66 10.97 4.44
C CYS A 28 9.61 9.53 4.96
N ARG A 29 9.49 9.37 6.29
CA ARG A 29 9.37 8.02 6.86
C ARG A 29 8.01 7.45 6.47
N TRP A 30 7.91 6.13 6.39
CA TRP A 30 6.63 5.44 6.19
C TRP A 30 5.54 5.83 7.19
N THR A 31 5.93 6.37 8.36
CA THR A 31 5.04 6.89 9.41
C THR A 31 4.36 8.20 9.03
N ASP A 32 4.97 9.00 8.17
CA ASP A 32 4.48 10.32 7.74
C ASP A 32 3.51 10.23 6.56
N VAL A 33 3.42 9.07 5.91
CA VAL A 33 2.44 8.85 4.84
C VAL A 33 1.04 8.88 5.46
N SER A 34 0.24 9.90 5.08
CA SER A 34 -1.10 10.12 5.61
C SER A 34 -1.97 8.86 5.47
N ARG A 35 -2.24 8.21 6.61
CA ARG A 35 -3.09 7.02 6.72
C ARG A 35 -4.50 7.28 6.19
N GLU A 36 -4.96 8.52 6.30
CA GLU A 36 -6.26 8.98 5.84
C GLU A 36 -6.35 9.06 4.32
N VAL A 37 -5.25 9.40 3.65
CA VAL A 37 -5.21 9.60 2.19
C VAL A 37 -4.95 8.29 1.47
N TYR A 38 -3.93 7.54 1.92
CA TYR A 38 -3.46 6.36 1.19
C TYR A 38 -3.89 5.05 1.84
N GLY A 39 -4.16 5.06 3.16
CA GLY A 39 -4.53 3.87 3.93
C GLY A 39 -3.47 3.38 4.94
N PRO A 40 -3.67 2.19 5.52
CA PRO A 40 -2.80 1.65 6.57
C PRO A 40 -1.34 1.44 6.13
N LYS A 41 -0.39 1.99 6.91
CA LYS A 41 1.06 1.89 6.68
C LYS A 41 1.59 0.49 6.35
N LYS A 42 1.01 -0.54 7.00
CA LYS A 42 1.40 -1.94 6.85
C LYS A 42 1.23 -2.44 5.41
N ILE A 43 0.30 -1.89 4.65
CA ILE A 43 0.00 -2.33 3.29
C ILE A 43 1.09 -1.86 2.32
N PHE A 44 1.53 -0.61 2.44
CA PHE A 44 2.64 -0.11 1.61
C PHE A 44 3.94 -0.81 1.93
N TYR A 45 4.27 -1.01 3.21
CA TYR A 45 5.50 -1.69 3.60
C TYR A 45 5.53 -3.13 3.05
N ASN A 46 4.45 -3.89 3.26
CA ASN A 46 4.35 -5.26 2.75
C ASN A 46 4.41 -5.30 1.21
N ARG A 47 3.83 -4.32 0.53
CA ARG A 47 3.87 -4.23 -0.93
C ARG A 47 5.27 -3.86 -1.42
N PHE A 48 5.94 -2.90 -0.79
CA PHE A 48 7.30 -2.48 -1.09
C PHE A 48 8.30 -3.62 -0.88
N VAL A 49 8.23 -4.34 0.24
CA VAL A 49 9.09 -5.50 0.48
C VAL A 49 8.89 -6.58 -0.58
N ARG A 50 7.64 -6.86 -0.97
CA ARG A 50 7.34 -7.79 -2.07
C ARG A 50 7.83 -7.28 -3.43
N TRP A 51 7.86 -5.97 -3.61
CA TRP A 51 8.33 -5.33 -4.82
C TRP A 51 9.85 -5.48 -4.93
N VAL A 52 10.59 -5.09 -3.89
CA VAL A 52 12.05 -5.27 -3.79
C VAL A 52 12.45 -6.73 -3.90
N ALA A 53 11.72 -7.65 -3.25
CA ALA A 53 11.98 -9.09 -3.36
C ALA A 53 11.78 -9.64 -4.78
N LYS A 54 10.97 -8.98 -5.61
CA LYS A 54 10.82 -9.31 -7.03
C LYS A 54 11.90 -8.71 -7.92
N GLY A 55 12.74 -7.81 -7.40
CA GLY A 55 13.78 -7.12 -8.18
C GLY A 55 13.23 -6.14 -9.21
N VAL A 56 12.00 -5.67 -9.02
CA VAL A 56 11.39 -4.58 -9.81
C VAL A 56 11.58 -3.28 -9.04
#